data_AF-A0A432Q3H2-F1
#
_entry.id   AF-A0A432Q3H2-F1
#
_cell.length_a   1.000
_cell.length_b   1.000
_cell.length_c   1.000
_cell.angle_alpha   90.00
_cell.angle_beta   90.00
_cell.angle_gamma   90.00
#
_symmetry.space_group_name_H-M   'P 1'
#
loop_
_entity.id
_entity.type
_entity.pdbx_description
1 polymer ?
#
loop_
_entity_poly.entity_id
_entity_poly.type
_entity_poly.pdbx_seq_one_letter_code
_entity_poly.pdbx_strand_id
1 'polypeptide(L)'
;MKINLPIPPEPISVRKRFKEELEKGSRLMQANIKQGTWIASPLWSQYGWGDILKSYSFSWQKFMEAVRDNYYSFIQWVNGEKSWNEAIRDLIAIIERKIKRGD
;
A
#
# COMPACT_ATOMS: atom_id res chain seq x y z
N MET A 1 -14.21 -12.38 -4.80
CA MET A 1 -13.67 -13.03 -3.60
C MET A 1 -13.35 -11.92 -2.61
N LYS A 2 -13.69 -12.07 -1.34
CA LYS A 2 -13.35 -11.10 -0.30
C LYS A 2 -12.27 -11.67 0.60
N ILE A 3 -11.17 -10.95 0.76
CA ILE A 3 -10.09 -11.34 1.69
C ILE A 3 -10.19 -10.44 2.92
N ASN A 4 -10.16 -11.05 4.09
CA ASN A 4 -10.20 -10.31 5.34
C ASN A 4 -8.78 -9.82 5.70
N LEU A 5 -8.35 -8.71 5.10
CA LEU A 5 -7.10 -8.04 5.46
C LEU A 5 -7.39 -6.89 6.44
N PRO A 6 -6.72 -6.83 7.60
CA PRO A 6 -6.94 -5.75 8.55
C PRO A 6 -6.47 -4.42 7.97
N ILE A 7 -7.25 -3.37 8.17
CA ILE A 7 -6.84 -2.00 7.85
C ILE A 7 -5.99 -1.47 9.01
N PRO A 8 -4.70 -1.19 8.81
CA PRO A 8 -3.84 -0.66 9.87
C PRO A 8 -4.25 0.78 10.26
N PRO A 9 -3.86 1.27 11.45
CA PRO A 9 -3.96 2.69 11.76
C PRO A 9 -3.16 3.55 10.77
N GLU A 10 -3.61 4.79 10.55
CA GLU A 10 -2.91 5.73 9.66
C GLU A 10 -1.52 6.06 10.20
N PRO A 11 -0.45 5.93 9.40
CA PRO A 11 0.88 6.34 9.80
C PRO A 11 1.04 7.87 9.63
N ILE A 12 0.43 8.63 10.53
CA ILE A 12 0.34 10.11 10.47
C ILE A 12 1.72 10.76 10.32
N SER A 13 2.74 10.27 11.04
CA SER A 13 4.11 10.79 10.95
C SER A 13 4.74 10.61 9.57
N VAL A 14 4.45 9.47 8.92
CA VAL A 14 4.90 9.18 7.55
C VAL A 14 4.21 10.10 6.57
N ARG A 15 2.88 10.28 6.69
CA ARG A 15 2.12 11.20 5.85
C ARG A 15 2.67 12.61 5.90
N LYS A 16 2.89 13.14 7.11
CA LYS A 16 3.39 14.51 7.32
C LYS A 16 4.76 14.69 6.66
N ARG A 17 5.68 13.76 6.91
CA ARG A 17 7.02 13.76 6.29
C ARG A 17 6.95 13.72 4.76
N PHE A 18 6.09 12.87 4.20
CA PHE A 18 5.95 12.76 2.75
C PHE A 18 5.37 14.03 2.14
N LYS A 19 4.36 14.62 2.77
CA LYS A 19 3.74 15.86 2.32
C LYS A 19 4.75 17.02 2.28
N GLU A 20 5.48 17.23 3.37
CA GLU A 20 6.51 18.28 3.47
C GLU A 20 7.58 18.13 2.38
N GLU A 21 8.01 16.91 2.06
CA GLU A 21 9.04 16.66 1.05
C GLU A 21 8.50 16.79 -0.38
N LEU A 22 7.25 16.39 -0.63
CA LEU A 22 6.59 16.59 -1.92
C LEU A 22 6.33 18.08 -2.21
N GLU A 23 5.94 18.86 -1.20
CA GLU A 23 5.75 20.32 -1.31
C GLU A 23 7.07 21.05 -1.65
N LYS A 24 8.21 20.52 -1.22
CA LYS A 24 9.55 20.99 -1.63
C LYS A 24 9.95 20.54 -3.04
N GLY A 25 9.10 19.79 -3.76
CA GLY A 25 9.38 19.29 -5.10
C GLY A 25 10.32 18.08 -5.14
N SER A 26 10.42 17.31 -4.05
CA SER A 26 11.35 16.17 -3.96
C SER A 26 10.94 15.01 -4.88
N ARG A 27 11.63 14.91 -6.03
CA ARG A 27 11.51 13.75 -6.94
C ARG A 27 11.93 12.44 -6.27
N LEU A 28 12.89 12.50 -5.35
CA LEU A 28 13.34 11.34 -4.57
C LEU A 28 12.21 10.83 -3.67
N MET A 29 11.45 11.72 -3.03
CA MET A 29 10.32 11.31 -2.21
C MET A 29 9.22 10.67 -3.05
N GLN A 30 8.90 11.25 -4.20
CA GLN A 30 7.93 10.66 -5.12
C GLN A 30 8.35 9.24 -5.57
N ALA A 31 9.64 9.04 -5.87
CA ALA A 31 10.19 7.72 -6.20
C ALA A 31 10.10 6.73 -5.02
N ASN A 32 10.35 7.19 -3.80
CA ASN A 32 10.24 6.36 -2.59
C ASN A 32 8.79 5.90 -2.33
N ILE A 33 7.83 6.82 -2.46
CA ILE A 33 6.39 6.47 -2.34
C ILE A 33 6.02 5.44 -3.41
N LYS A 34 6.50 5.62 -4.65
CA LYS A 34 6.29 4.69 -5.76
C LYS A 34 6.94 3.32 -5.54
N GLN A 35 8.09 3.25 -4.86
CA GLN A 35 8.73 1.98 -4.53
C GLN A 35 7.88 1.15 -3.56
N GLY A 36 7.14 1.80 -2.66
CA GLY A 36 6.14 1.16 -1.80
C GLY A 36 6.71 0.36 -0.61
N THR A 37 8.03 0.23 -0.49
CA THR A 37 8.69 -0.52 0.60
C THR A 37 8.28 -0.03 1.99
N TRP A 38 8.06 1.28 2.13
CA TRP A 38 7.68 1.94 3.38
C TRP A 38 6.36 1.41 3.97
N ILE A 39 5.45 0.91 3.12
CA ILE A 39 4.16 0.35 3.54
C ILE A 39 4.10 -1.17 3.39
N ALA A 40 4.76 -1.72 2.38
CA ALA A 40 4.73 -3.15 2.12
C ALA A 40 5.28 -3.96 3.30
N SER A 41 6.44 -3.58 3.85
CA SER A 41 7.07 -4.33 4.94
C SER A 41 6.21 -4.35 6.22
N PRO A 42 5.66 -3.21 6.70
CA PRO A 42 4.73 -3.21 7.82
C PRO A 42 3.46 -4.03 7.55
N LEU A 43 2.82 -3.88 6.40
CA LEU A 43 1.58 -4.61 6.07
C LEU A 43 1.81 -6.12 6.09
N TRP A 44 2.87 -6.58 5.43
CA TRP A 44 3.19 -7.98 5.32
C TRP A 44 3.56 -8.62 6.66
N SER A 45 4.43 -7.97 7.41
CA SER A 45 5.00 -8.54 8.64
C SER A 45 4.24 -8.14 9.89
N GLN A 46 4.08 -6.84 10.15
CA GLN A 46 3.51 -6.33 11.41
C GLN A 46 2.00 -6.49 11.48
N TYR A 47 1.31 -6.31 10.36
CA TYR A 47 -0.15 -6.44 10.28
C TYR A 47 -0.62 -7.82 9.82
N GLY A 48 0.30 -8.79 9.69
CA GLY A 48 -0.02 -10.19 9.40
C GLY A 48 -0.60 -10.45 8.01
N TRP A 49 -0.51 -9.49 7.07
CA TRP A 49 -1.03 -9.72 5.72
C TRP A 49 -0.28 -10.86 5.04
N GLY A 50 1.01 -11.03 5.30
CA GLY A 50 1.81 -12.08 4.68
C GLY A 50 1.26 -13.48 4.96
N ASP A 51 0.82 -13.75 6.18
CA ASP A 51 0.32 -15.08 6.56
C ASP A 51 -1.05 -15.35 5.93
N ILE A 52 -1.91 -14.33 5.87
CA ILE A 52 -3.21 -14.42 5.18
C ILE A 52 -3.00 -14.63 3.68
N LEU A 53 -2.13 -13.84 3.05
CA LEU A 53 -1.92 -13.85 1.60
C LEU A 53 -1.23 -15.14 1.11
N LYS A 54 -0.32 -15.71 1.91
CA LYS A 54 0.30 -17.02 1.60
C LYS A 54 -0.73 -18.15 1.51
N SER A 55 -1.81 -18.10 2.30
CA SER A 55 -2.90 -19.10 2.20
C SER A 55 -3.63 -19.07 0.84
N TYR A 56 -3.46 -18.00 0.08
CA TYR A 56 -3.99 -17.81 -1.27
C TYR A 56 -2.90 -17.93 -2.36
N SER A 57 -1.76 -18.53 -2.05
CA SER A 57 -0.60 -18.63 -2.96
C SER A 57 -0.08 -17.28 -3.46
N PHE A 58 -0.32 -16.21 -2.69
CA PHE A 58 0.06 -14.85 -3.04
C PHE A 58 1.38 -14.50 -2.35
N SER A 59 2.45 -14.47 -3.14
CA SER A 59 3.82 -14.30 -2.64
C SER A 59 4.16 -12.84 -2.29
N TRP A 60 5.28 -12.66 -1.59
CA TRP A 60 5.84 -11.34 -1.30
C TRP A 60 6.09 -10.52 -2.58
N GLN A 61 6.56 -11.16 -3.65
CA GLN A 61 6.82 -10.51 -4.93
C GLN A 61 5.52 -9.95 -5.54
N LYS A 62 4.47 -10.77 -5.60
CA LYS A 62 3.14 -10.35 -6.10
C LYS A 62 2.54 -9.23 -5.23
N PHE A 63 2.79 -9.28 -3.92
CA PHE A 63 2.37 -8.24 -3.01
C PHE A 63 3.11 -6.91 -3.25
N MET A 64 4.43 -6.95 -3.43
CA MET A 64 5.21 -5.76 -3.80
C MET A 64 4.73 -5.15 -5.12
N GLU A 65 4.38 -5.97 -6.11
CA GLU A 65 3.76 -5.50 -7.34
C GLU A 65 2.42 -4.81 -7.09
N ALA A 66 1.53 -5.41 -6.29
CA ALA A 66 0.24 -4.80 -5.95
C ALA A 66 0.39 -3.45 -5.23
N VAL A 67 1.36 -3.34 -4.32
CA VAL A 67 1.69 -2.09 -3.63
C VAL A 67 2.17 -1.03 -4.62
N ARG A 68 3.04 -1.42 -5.56
CA ARG A 68 3.52 -0.52 -6.62
C ARG A 68 2.40 -0.10 -7.56
N ASP A 69 1.47 -0.99 -7.90
CA ASP A 69 0.29 -0.67 -8.71
C ASP A 69 -0.64 0.32 -7.96
N ASN A 70 -0.66 0.27 -6.62
CA ASN A 70 -1.45 1.19 -5.78
C ASN A 70 -0.78 2.55 -5.51
N TYR A 71 0.41 2.83 -6.07
CA TYR A 71 1.21 4.01 -5.67
C TYR A 71 0.43 5.34 -5.79
N TYR A 72 -0.40 5.48 -6.81
CA TYR A 72 -1.16 6.70 -7.05
C TYR A 72 -2.16 6.95 -5.91
N SER A 73 -2.79 5.90 -5.38
CA SER A 73 -3.70 6.02 -4.24
C SER A 73 -2.98 6.50 -2.98
N PHE A 74 -1.73 6.06 -2.76
CA PHE A 74 -0.89 6.59 -1.67
C PHE A 74 -0.50 8.05 -1.87
N ILE A 75 -0.24 8.49 -3.11
CA ILE A 75 0.00 9.92 -3.39
C ILE A 75 -1.23 10.76 -3.06
N GLN A 76 -2.43 10.32 -3.47
CA GLN A 76 -3.68 11.01 -3.15
C GLN A 76 -3.90 11.09 -1.63
N TRP A 77 -3.57 10.03 -0.89
CA TRP A 77 -3.62 10.03 0.56
C TRP A 77 -2.66 11.05 1.19
N VAL A 78 -1.41 11.12 0.71
CA VAL A 78 -0.43 12.10 1.18
C VAL A 78 -0.94 13.53 0.97
N ASN A 79 -1.51 13.81 -0.21
CA ASN A 79 -2.06 15.12 -0.55
C ASN A 79 -3.36 15.46 0.20
N GLY A 80 -4.03 14.47 0.80
CA GLY A 80 -5.33 14.63 1.45
C GLY A 80 -6.52 14.62 0.50
N GLU A 81 -6.32 14.20 -0.75
CA GLU A 81 -7.39 13.94 -1.73
C GLU A 81 -8.14 12.63 -1.43
N LYS A 82 -7.52 11.75 -0.64
CA LYS A 82 -8.07 10.44 -0.25
C LYS A 82 -7.76 10.14 1.23
N SER A 83 -8.66 9.46 1.92
CA SER A 83 -8.42 8.98 3.28
C SER A 83 -7.50 7.75 3.31
N TRP A 84 -6.88 7.50 4.47
CA TRP A 84 -6.07 6.29 4.66
C TRP A 84 -6.85 5.00 4.40
N ASN A 85 -8.08 4.93 4.91
CA ASN A 85 -8.95 3.77 4.75
C ASN A 85 -9.26 3.50 3.27
N GLU A 86 -9.51 4.54 2.48
CA GLU A 86 -9.73 4.40 1.04
C GLU A 86 -8.47 3.90 0.32
N ALA A 87 -7.30 4.46 0.64
CA ALA A 87 -6.04 4.04 0.03
C ALA A 87 -5.69 2.57 0.32
N ILE A 88 -5.96 2.09 1.54
CA ILE A 88 -5.80 0.68 1.91
C ILE A 88 -6.85 -0.20 1.22
N ARG A 89 -8.11 0.24 1.12
CA ARG A 89 -9.16 -0.52 0.41
C ARG A 89 -8.84 -0.68 -1.08
N ASP A 90 -8.25 0.32 -1.71
CA ASP A 90 -7.79 0.22 -3.10
C ASP A 90 -6.72 -0.86 -3.26
N LEU A 91 -5.75 -0.91 -2.33
CA LEU A 91 -4.72 -1.96 -2.32
C LEU A 91 -5.35 -3.36 -2.15
N ILE A 92 -6.28 -3.51 -1.21
CA ILE A 92 -7.00 -4.78 -1.00
C ILE A 92 -7.72 -5.19 -2.28
N ALA A 93 -8.39 -4.26 -2.95
CA ALA A 93 -9.09 -4.53 -4.21
C ALA A 93 -8.13 -4.93 -5.34
N ILE A 94 -6.92 -4.36 -5.42
CA ILE A 94 -5.88 -4.79 -6.37
C ILE A 94 -5.47 -6.23 -6.10
N ILE A 95 -5.22 -6.58 -4.83
CA ILE A 95 -4.81 -7.92 -4.42
C ILE A 95 -5.91 -8.95 -4.74
N GLU A 96 -7.17 -8.65 -4.39
CA GLU A 96 -8.31 -9.51 -4.70
C GLU A 96 -8.45 -9.76 -6.22
N ARG A 97 -8.19 -8.75 -7.05
CA ARG A 97 -8.20 -8.90 -8.51
C ARG A 97 -7.08 -9.80 -9.01
N LYS A 98 -5.85 -9.64 -8.50
CA LYS A 98 -4.71 -10.49 -8.90
C LYS A 98 -4.94 -11.95 -8.50
N ILE A 99 -5.40 -12.20 -7.26
CA ILE A 99 -5.73 -13.56 -6.80
C ILE A 99 -6.83 -14.18 -7.66
N LYS A 100 -7.88 -13.43 -8.02
CA LYS A 100 -8.95 -13.93 -8.89
C LYS A 100 -8.45 -14.31 -10.29
N ARG A 101 -7.41 -13.63 -10.80
CA ARG A 101 -6.83 -13.89 -12.13
C ARG A 101 -5.82 -15.05 -12.13
N GLY A 102 -5.30 -15.43 -10.96
CA GLY A 102 -4.20 -16.40 -10.85
C GLY A 102 -2.84 -15.79 -11.16
N ASP A 103 -2.77 -14.45 -11.27
CA ASP A 103 -1.54 -13.68 -11.53
C ASP A 103 -0.55 -13.81 -10.37
#